data_AF-U9UUB7-F1
#
_entry.id   AF-U9UUB7-F1
#
_cell.length_a   1.000
_cell.length_b   1.000
_cell.length_c   1.000
_cell.angle_alpha   90.00
_cell.angle_beta   90.00
_cell.angle_gamma   90.00
#
_symmetry.space_group_name_H-M   'P 1'
#
loop_
_entity.id
_entity.type
_entity.pdbx_description
1 polymer ?
#
loop_
_entity_poly.entity_id
_entity_poly.type
_entity_poly.pdbx_seq_one_letter_code
_entity_poly.pdbx_strand_id
1 'polypeptide(L)'
;MLNSTLNFNTWVSLNAFKEFRNDKKYDSEFSSSGIHGILDKLVCIQSDYFLSGPKDCCRIRSTYTRLISEERKDLIDNGDKRIRNVITRWGKS
;
A
#
# COMPACT_ATOMS: atom_id res chain seq x y z
N MET A 1 2.94 -13.37 22.07
CA MET A 1 3.48 -11.99 22.03
C MET A 1 4.75 -12.02 21.20
N LEU A 2 4.79 -11.33 20.05
CA LEU A 2 5.98 -11.30 19.19
C LEU A 2 6.96 -10.25 19.75
N ASN A 3 7.94 -10.70 20.54
CA ASN A 3 8.99 -9.87 21.12
C ASN A 3 10.21 -9.84 20.18
N SER A 4 10.04 -9.28 18.98
CA SER A 4 11.08 -9.31 17.95
C SER A 4 11.27 -7.94 17.33
N THR A 5 12.39 -7.32 17.64
CA THR A 5 12.93 -6.15 16.94
C THR A 5 13.44 -6.60 15.57
N LEU A 6 12.53 -6.83 14.62
CA LEU A 6 12.89 -7.06 13.22
C LEU A 6 13.37 -5.73 12.63
N ASN A 7 14.66 -5.64 12.39
CA ASN A 7 15.30 -4.43 11.85
C ASN A 7 15.38 -4.56 10.32
N PHE A 8 14.41 -4.00 9.61
CA PHE A 8 14.47 -3.85 8.15
C PHE A 8 15.21 -2.56 7.80
N ASN A 9 16.32 -2.67 7.06
CA ASN A 9 16.97 -1.54 6.42
C ASN A 9 16.15 -1.13 5.18
N THR A 10 15.04 -0.46 5.40
CA THR A 10 14.25 0.23 4.37
C THR A 10 14.59 1.72 4.41
N TRP A 11 14.53 2.41 3.26
CA TRP A 11 14.69 3.89 3.22
C TRP A 11 13.70 4.57 4.19
N VAL A 12 12.53 3.96 4.39
CA VAL A 12 11.52 4.40 5.35
C VAL A 12 11.72 3.65 6.67
N SER A 13 11.93 4.36 7.77
CA SER A 13 12.07 3.75 9.09
C SER A 13 10.77 3.05 9.49
N LEU A 14 10.83 1.76 9.86
CA LEU A 14 9.67 1.06 10.42
C LEU A 14 9.18 1.67 11.74
N ASN A 15 10.03 2.45 12.42
CA ASN A 15 9.62 3.22 13.60
C ASN A 15 8.63 4.34 13.26
N ALA A 16 8.55 4.79 11.99
CA ALA A 16 7.50 5.71 11.55
C ALA A 16 6.10 5.07 11.63
N PHE A 17 6.02 3.73 11.57
CA PHE A 17 4.76 3.01 11.77
C PHE A 17 4.34 2.84 13.23
N LYS A 18 5.16 3.30 14.18
CA LYS A 18 4.88 3.13 15.61
C LYS A 18 3.67 3.95 16.04
N GLU A 19 3.47 5.14 15.47
CA GLU A 19 2.30 5.97 15.71
C GLU A 19 1.04 5.33 15.10
N PHE A 20 1.14 4.84 13.85
CA PHE A 20 0.05 4.12 13.19
C PHE A 20 -0.33 2.82 13.91
N ARG A 21 0.64 2.12 14.53
CA ARG A 21 0.42 0.89 15.30
C ARG A 21 -0.32 1.13 16.63
N ASN A 22 -0.22 2.34 17.17
CA ASN A 22 -0.86 2.71 18.42
C ASN A 22 -2.22 3.38 18.20
N ASP A 23 -2.57 3.71 16.95
CA ASP A 23 -3.87 4.24 16.57
C ASP A 23 -4.82 3.10 16.19
N LYS A 24 -5.87 2.94 17.00
CA LYS A 24 -6.92 1.92 16.83
C LYS A 24 -7.60 1.97 15.48
N LYS A 25 -7.56 3.11 14.77
CA LYS A 25 -8.06 3.24 13.40
C LYS A 25 -7.38 2.27 12.43
N TYR A 26 -6.13 1.90 12.69
CA TYR A 26 -5.34 1.01 11.83
C TYR A 26 -5.18 -0.41 12.41
N ASP A 27 -5.86 -0.73 13.51
CA ASP A 27 -5.82 -2.08 14.12
C ASP A 27 -6.25 -3.16 13.12
N SER A 28 -7.24 -2.88 12.26
CA SER A 28 -7.66 -3.79 11.19
C SER A 28 -6.54 -4.05 10.18
N GLU A 29 -5.71 -3.06 9.88
CA GLU A 29 -4.60 -3.16 8.94
C GLU A 29 -3.48 -4.04 9.52
N PHE A 30 -3.13 -3.82 10.79
CA PHE A 30 -2.09 -4.60 11.48
C PHE A 30 -2.55 -6.02 11.87
N SER A 31 -3.85 -6.24 12.10
CA SER A 31 -4.40 -7.55 12.46
C SER A 31 -4.77 -8.43 11.26
N SER A 32 -5.18 -7.83 10.12
CA SER A 32 -5.62 -8.59 8.94
C SER A 32 -4.47 -9.06 8.06
N SER A 33 -3.72 -8.13 7.47
CA SER A 33 -2.65 -8.45 6.51
C SER A 33 -1.26 -8.45 7.15
N GLY A 34 -1.18 -8.00 8.41
CA GLY A 34 0.08 -7.84 9.14
C GLY A 34 1.03 -6.84 8.48
N ILE A 35 2.28 -6.85 8.94
CA ILE A 35 3.34 -5.96 8.42
C ILE A 35 3.62 -6.18 6.93
N HIS A 36 3.45 -7.41 6.44
CA HIS A 36 3.66 -7.75 5.03
C HIS A 36 2.68 -7.03 4.12
N GLY A 37 1.39 -6.99 4.46
CA GLY A 37 0.40 -6.26 3.66
C GLY A 37 0.57 -4.74 3.71
N ILE A 38 1.11 -4.19 4.80
CA ILE A 38 1.43 -2.76 4.90
C ILE A 38 2.61 -2.42 3.98
N LEU A 39 3.69 -3.20 4.06
CA LEU A 39 4.87 -3.02 3.20
C LEU A 39 4.50 -3.15 1.72
N ASP A 40 3.70 -4.15 1.38
CA ASP A 40 3.25 -4.38 0.01
C ASP A 40 2.46 -3.18 -0.55
N LYS A 41 1.54 -2.60 0.24
CA LYS A 41 0.82 -1.37 -0.13
C LYS A 41 1.78 -0.20 -0.35
N LEU A 42 2.74 0.01 0.55
CA LEU A 42 3.69 1.13 0.46
C LEU A 42 4.55 1.05 -0.80
N VAL A 43 5.05 -0.15 -1.12
CA VAL A 43 5.80 -0.41 -2.35
C VAL A 43 4.93 -0.11 -3.58
N CYS A 44 3.68 -0.56 -3.57
CA CYS A 44 2.74 -0.31 -4.68
C CYS A 44 2.31 1.17 -4.79
N ILE A 45 2.26 1.92 -3.69
CA ILE A 45 1.94 3.37 -3.70
C ILE A 45 3.13 4.16 -4.27
N GLN A 46 4.37 3.79 -3.90
CA GLN A 46 5.58 4.54 -4.27
C GLN A 46 6.19 4.14 -5.61
N SER A 47 5.71 3.07 -6.27
CA SER A 47 6.24 2.64 -7.57
C SER A 47 5.87 3.62 -8.70
N ASP A 48 6.75 3.77 -9.69
CA ASP A 48 6.46 4.57 -10.88
C ASP A 48 5.19 4.07 -11.60
N TYR A 49 5.06 2.75 -11.73
CA TYR A 49 3.87 2.11 -12.29
C TYR A 49 3.23 1.12 -11.31
N PHE A 50 1.90 1.13 -11.25
CA PHE A 50 1.12 0.13 -10.54
C PHE A 50 0.23 -0.67 -11.51
N LEU A 51 0.45 -1.98 -11.57
CA LEU A 51 -0.32 -2.92 -12.38
C LEU A 51 -1.15 -3.82 -11.46
N SER A 52 -2.47 -3.75 -11.57
CA SER A 52 -3.37 -4.72 -10.93
C SER A 52 -3.76 -5.81 -11.92
N GLY A 53 -4.24 -6.94 -11.42
CA GLY A 53 -4.76 -7.98 -12.31
C GLY A 53 -6.08 -7.59 -13.01
N PRO A 54 -6.58 -8.48 -13.90
CA PRO A 54 -7.75 -8.24 -14.73
C PRO A 54 -9.00 -8.06 -13.88
N LYS A 55 -10.00 -7.35 -14.44
CA LYS A 55 -11.31 -7.13 -13.81
C LYS A 55 -11.90 -8.45 -13.29
N ASP A 56 -11.80 -9.53 -14.07
CA ASP A 56 -12.48 -10.79 -13.77
C ASP A 56 -11.76 -11.67 -12.73
N CYS A 57 -10.47 -11.40 -12.46
CA CYS A 57 -9.67 -12.19 -11.51
C CYS A 57 -9.44 -11.44 -10.20
N CYS A 58 -9.31 -10.12 -10.26
CA CYS A 58 -9.12 -9.32 -9.06
C CYS A 58 -10.45 -9.10 -8.39
N ARG A 59 -10.47 -9.15 -7.05
CA ARG A 59 -11.54 -8.53 -6.27
C ARG A 59 -11.52 -7.04 -6.60
N ILE A 60 -12.26 -6.63 -7.62
CA ILE A 60 -12.32 -5.24 -8.15
C ILE A 60 -12.61 -4.24 -7.02
N ARG A 61 -13.38 -4.71 -6.02
CA ARG A 61 -13.79 -3.97 -4.82
C ARG A 61 -12.93 -4.25 -3.58
N SER A 62 -11.72 -4.79 -3.76
CA SER A 62 -10.80 -5.00 -2.64
C SER A 62 -10.43 -3.65 -2.04
N THR A 63 -10.59 -3.51 -0.72
CA THR A 63 -10.09 -2.36 0.04
C THR A 63 -8.61 -2.11 -0.23
N TYR A 64 -7.83 -3.18 -0.49
CA TYR A 64 -6.41 -3.10 -0.82
C TYR A 64 -6.14 -2.24 -2.07
N THR A 65 -6.72 -2.60 -3.21
CA THR A 65 -6.47 -1.89 -4.48
C THR A 65 -7.06 -0.49 -4.46
N ARG A 66 -8.20 -0.31 -3.77
CA ARG A 66 -8.84 1.00 -3.60
C ARG A 66 -7.93 1.97 -2.85
N LEU A 67 -7.39 1.56 -1.69
CA LEU A 67 -6.47 2.39 -0.90
C LEU A 67 -5.24 2.80 -1.71
N ILE A 68 -4.63 1.85 -2.44
CA ILE A 68 -3.48 2.17 -3.29
C ILE A 68 -3.85 3.18 -4.37
N SER A 69 -5.00 3.01 -5.04
CA SER A 69 -5.43 3.93 -6.09
C SER A 69 -5.79 5.33 -5.58
N GLU A 70 -6.37 5.43 -4.38
CA GLU A 70 -6.71 6.73 -3.75
C GLU A 70 -5.43 7.48 -3.38
N GLU A 71 -4.51 6.85 -2.65
CA GLU A 71 -3.24 7.48 -2.24
C GLU A 71 -2.36 7.86 -3.43
N ARG A 72 -2.28 7.01 -4.47
CA ARG A 72 -1.52 7.35 -5.70
C ARG A 72 -2.12 8.55 -6.41
N LYS A 73 -3.45 8.67 -6.44
CA LYS A 73 -4.12 9.82 -7.04
C LYS A 73 -3.80 11.09 -6.26
N ASP A 74 -3.87 11.04 -4.93
CA ASP A 74 -3.54 12.19 -4.08
C ASP A 74 -2.07 12.63 -4.25
N LEU A 75 -1.12 11.69 -4.38
CA LEU A 75 0.28 12.02 -4.65
C LEU A 75 0.49 12.70 -6.01
N ILE A 76 -0.22 12.25 -7.05
CA ILE A 76 -0.20 12.89 -8.37
C ILE A 76 -0.82 14.30 -8.30
N ASP A 77 -1.96 14.43 -7.63
CA ASP A 77 -2.68 15.70 -7.47
C ASP A 77 -1.83 16.71 -6.65
N ASN A 78 -0.98 16.24 -5.74
CA ASN A 78 0.02 17.02 -5.00
C ASN A 78 1.33 17.27 -5.78
N GLY A 79 1.43 16.82 -7.04
CA GLY A 79 2.53 17.15 -7.94
C GLY A 79 3.70 16.17 -7.96
N ASP A 80 3.57 14.95 -7.40
CA ASP A 80 4.60 13.92 -7.53
C ASP A 80 4.69 13.40 -8.97
N LYS A 81 5.76 13.81 -9.68
CA LYS A 81 6.00 13.47 -11.10
C LYS A 81 6.60 12.07 -11.31
N ARG A 82 7.00 11.36 -10.24
CA ARG A 82 7.57 10.01 -10.33
C ARG A 82 6.48 9.00 -10.68
N ILE A 83 5.32 9.16 -10.07
CA ILE A 83 4.15 8.30 -10.26
C ILE A 83 3.58 8.54 -11.66
N ARG A 84 3.57 7.50 -12.50
CA ARG A 84 3.18 7.56 -13.92
C ARG A 84 1.75 7.12 -14.19
N ASN A 85 1.13 6.41 -13.25
CA ASN A 85 -0.27 5.99 -13.35
C ASN A 85 -0.90 5.81 -11.97
N VAL A 86 -2.22 5.96 -11.88
CA VAL A 86 -2.96 5.57 -10.68
C VAL A 86 -3.08 4.05 -10.60
N ILE A 87 -3.59 3.43 -11.66
CA ILE A 87 -3.74 1.98 -11.78
C ILE A 87 -3.84 1.60 -13.26
N THR A 88 -3.10 0.59 -13.67
CA THR A 88 -3.28 -0.10 -14.94
C THR A 88 -3.77 -1.50 -14.64
N ARG A 89 -4.76 -2.02 -15.38
CA ARG A 89 -5.20 -3.40 -15.23
C ARG A 89 -4.58 -4.26 -16.31
N TRP A 90 -3.99 -5.39 -15.93
CA TRP A 90 -3.49 -6.38 -16.86
C TRP A 90 -4.65 -7.16 -17.49
N GLY A 91 -4.67 -7.30 -18.83
CA GLY A 91 -5.72 -8.02 -19.57
C GLY A 91 -6.61 -7.11 -20.42
N LYS A 92 -7.49 -7.71 -21.26
CA LYS A 92 -8.32 -6.97 -22.23
C LYS A 92 -9.29 -6.00 -21.53
N SER A 93 -9.37 -4.80 -22.11
CA SER A 93 -10.10 -3.60 -21.65
C SER A 93 -11.61 -3.82 -21.56
#